data_AF-A0A8T2KD11-F1
#
_entry.id   AF-A0A8T2KD11-F1
#
_cell.length_a   1.000
_cell.length_b   1.000
_cell.length_c   1.000
_cell.angle_alpha   90.00
_cell.angle_beta   90.00
_cell.angle_gamma   90.00
#
_symmetry.space_group_name_H-M   'P 1'
#
loop_
_entity.id
_entity.type
_entity.pdbx_description
1 polymer ?
#
loop_
_entity_poly.entity_id
_entity_poly.type
_entity_poly.pdbx_seq_one_letter_code
_entity_poly.pdbx_strand_id
1 'polypeptide(L)'
;MATPPKRACSDLPPSPSSSTGKNSKVKRISIEGNIAAGKSTFVDILKKVNEDWDVVPEPIARWCNVKSCKDDFEELTTSQKSGGNLLQMMYEKPDRWSFTFQSYACLSRIRAQLKAFGGKLKEAENPVLFFERSVYSDRYIFASNLYEAECMSETEWTIYQDWHEWMNAQFGADLELDGIIYLRADPEKCLNRIYSRGREEEQGIPMEYLEKLHYKHESWLHNRTMRLVALIHS
;
A
#
# COMPACT_ATOMS: atom_id res chain seq x y z
N MET A 1 19.23 -25.06 -78.58
CA MET A 1 19.06 -26.06 -77.49
C MET A 1 19.42 -25.36 -76.20
N ALA A 2 18.43 -24.92 -75.41
CA ALA A 2 17.72 -25.66 -74.35
C ALA A 2 18.50 -25.73 -73.01
N THR A 3 17.88 -25.17 -71.98
CA THR A 3 18.18 -24.90 -70.54
C THR A 3 18.68 -26.10 -69.70
N PRO A 4 19.34 -25.92 -68.51
CA PRO A 4 18.70 -25.32 -67.31
C PRO A 4 19.58 -24.45 -66.36
N PRO A 5 18.96 -23.63 -65.50
CA PRO A 5 19.64 -22.93 -64.41
C PRO A 5 19.73 -23.82 -63.16
N LYS A 6 20.86 -23.77 -62.45
CA LYS A 6 21.00 -24.32 -61.08
C LYS A 6 21.05 -23.19 -60.05
N ARG A 7 20.17 -23.33 -59.06
CA ARG A 7 19.97 -22.49 -57.87
C ARG A 7 21.12 -22.59 -56.85
N ALA A 8 21.10 -21.61 -55.94
CA ALA A 8 21.54 -21.55 -54.54
C ALA A 8 22.64 -20.48 -54.34
N CYS A 9 22.56 -19.53 -53.41
CA CYS A 9 21.94 -19.55 -52.08
C CYS A 9 21.63 -18.10 -51.67
N SER A 10 20.43 -17.81 -51.18
CA SER A 10 20.11 -16.50 -50.59
C SER A 10 19.26 -16.72 -49.33
N ASP A 11 19.85 -17.37 -48.34
CA ASP A 11 19.30 -17.44 -46.99
C ASP A 11 20.08 -16.45 -46.12
N LEU A 12 19.74 -15.16 -46.26
CA LEU A 12 19.99 -14.22 -45.17
C LEU A 12 18.90 -14.47 -44.11
N PRO A 13 19.25 -14.75 -42.85
CA PRO A 13 18.26 -14.91 -41.81
C PRO A 13 17.45 -13.61 -41.69
N PRO A 14 16.14 -13.69 -41.41
CA PRO A 14 15.38 -12.48 -41.11
C PRO A 14 16.07 -11.82 -39.91
N SER A 15 16.42 -10.55 -40.08
CA SER A 15 16.82 -9.70 -38.96
C SER A 15 15.77 -9.84 -37.86
N PRO A 16 16.14 -10.03 -36.59
CA PRO A 16 15.17 -10.04 -35.52
C PRO A 16 14.45 -8.70 -35.61
N SER A 17 13.16 -8.75 -35.96
CA SER A 17 12.27 -7.62 -35.79
C SER A 17 12.47 -7.18 -34.35
N SER A 18 13.05 -6.00 -34.17
CA SER A 18 13.11 -5.35 -32.88
C SER A 18 11.67 -5.07 -32.49
N SER A 19 11.03 -6.05 -31.85
CA SER A 19 9.92 -5.81 -30.96
C SER A 19 10.49 -4.92 -29.86
N THR A 20 10.51 -3.62 -30.16
CA THR A 20 10.64 -2.55 -29.19
C THR A 20 9.37 -2.60 -28.37
N GLY A 21 9.26 -3.63 -27.52
CA GLY A 21 8.36 -3.61 -26.39
C GLY A 21 8.77 -2.38 -25.60
N LYS A 22 7.99 -1.31 -25.72
CA LYS A 22 8.10 -0.18 -24.82
C LYS A 22 7.86 -0.75 -23.44
N ASN A 23 8.93 -1.01 -22.70
CA ASN A 23 8.85 -1.38 -21.30
C ASN A 23 8.42 -0.11 -20.57
N SER A 24 7.11 0.16 -20.54
CA SER A 24 6.58 1.35 -19.92
C SER A 24 6.76 1.23 -18.41
N LYS A 25 7.33 2.28 -17.80
CA LYS A 25 7.51 2.33 -16.35
C LYS A 25 6.13 2.26 -15.68
N VAL A 26 5.94 1.28 -14.78
CA VAL A 26 4.72 1.16 -13.96
C VAL A 26 4.55 2.43 -13.13
N LYS A 27 3.43 3.13 -13.32
CA LYS A 27 3.08 4.31 -12.51
C LYS A 27 2.49 3.87 -11.19
N ARG A 28 2.98 4.41 -10.08
CA ARG A 28 2.58 4.08 -8.72
C ARG A 28 1.75 5.20 -8.13
N ILE A 29 0.49 4.94 -7.83
CA ILE A 29 -0.46 5.94 -7.33
C ILE A 29 -1.00 5.53 -5.96
N SER A 30 -0.80 6.32 -4.92
CA SER A 30 -1.44 6.06 -3.63
C SER A 30 -2.83 6.66 -3.57
N ILE A 31 -3.78 5.91 -3.02
CA ILE A 31 -5.14 6.37 -2.72
C ILE A 31 -5.24 6.57 -1.22
N GLU A 32 -5.27 7.83 -0.83
CA GLU A 32 -5.24 8.28 0.56
C GLU A 32 -6.62 8.75 1.01
N GLY A 33 -6.86 8.69 2.31
CA GLY A 33 -8.12 9.12 2.89
C GLY A 33 -8.38 8.52 4.26
N ASN A 34 -9.27 9.20 4.99
CA ASN A 34 -9.67 8.83 6.34
C ASN A 34 -10.30 7.42 6.38
N ILE A 35 -10.45 6.88 7.59
CA ILE A 35 -11.13 5.60 7.83
C ILE A 35 -12.54 5.67 7.24
N ALA A 36 -12.95 4.62 6.52
CA ALA A 36 -14.22 4.54 5.80
C ALA A 36 -14.51 5.68 4.79
N ALA A 37 -13.48 6.39 4.29
CA ALA A 37 -13.66 7.40 3.23
C ALA A 37 -14.10 6.82 1.86
N GLY A 38 -14.06 5.49 1.69
CA GLY A 38 -14.47 4.81 0.46
C GLY A 38 -13.31 4.32 -0.43
N LYS A 39 -12.09 4.21 0.13
CA LYS A 39 -10.89 3.78 -0.60
C LYS A 39 -11.05 2.41 -1.25
N SER A 40 -11.43 1.38 -0.48
CA SER A 40 -11.64 0.02 -1.00
C SER A 40 -12.69 0.00 -2.12
N THR A 41 -13.80 0.72 -1.96
CA THR A 41 -14.83 0.86 -3.00
C THR A 41 -14.29 1.52 -4.26
N PHE A 42 -13.48 2.57 -4.12
CA PHE A 42 -12.89 3.28 -5.25
C PHE A 42 -11.87 2.41 -6.00
N VAL A 43 -11.00 1.67 -5.29
CA VAL A 43 -10.04 0.77 -5.95
C VAL A 43 -10.72 -0.40 -6.67
N ASP A 44 -11.81 -0.93 -6.12
CA ASP A 44 -12.59 -1.98 -6.79
C ASP A 44 -13.21 -1.51 -8.10
N ILE A 45 -13.55 -0.22 -8.19
CA ILE A 45 -14.01 0.40 -9.44
C ILE A 45 -12.83 0.54 -10.41
N LEU A 46 -11.68 1.05 -9.95
CA LEU A 46 -10.48 1.22 -10.80
C LEU A 46 -10.03 -0.09 -11.45
N LYS A 47 -10.04 -1.21 -10.72
CA LYS A 47 -9.71 -2.54 -11.27
C LYS A 47 -10.58 -2.95 -12.46
N LYS A 48 -11.81 -2.46 -12.53
CA LYS A 48 -12.78 -2.82 -13.57
C LYS A 48 -12.71 -1.90 -14.80
N VAL A 49 -12.08 -0.73 -14.66
CA VAL A 49 -12.03 0.28 -15.72
C VAL A 49 -10.98 -0.05 -16.77
N ASN A 50 -9.83 -0.60 -16.37
CA ASN A 50 -8.73 -0.89 -17.28
C ASN A 50 -8.00 -2.17 -16.85
N GLU A 51 -7.78 -3.07 -17.81
CA GLU A 51 -7.08 -4.35 -17.58
C GLU A 51 -5.60 -4.15 -17.28
N ASP A 52 -4.97 -3.06 -17.74
CA ASP A 52 -3.58 -2.70 -17.46
C ASP A 52 -3.37 -2.22 -16.02
N TRP A 53 -4.45 -2.03 -15.25
CA TRP A 53 -4.38 -1.52 -13.89
C TRP A 53 -4.47 -2.64 -12.88
N ASP A 54 -3.69 -2.50 -11.80
CA ASP A 54 -3.77 -3.38 -10.65
C ASP A 54 -3.78 -2.58 -9.35
N VAL A 55 -4.20 -3.22 -8.26
CA VAL A 55 -4.28 -2.59 -6.95
C VAL A 55 -3.76 -3.51 -5.87
N VAL A 56 -2.92 -2.95 -5.01
CA VAL A 56 -2.53 -3.52 -3.73
C VAL A 56 -3.47 -2.97 -2.64
N PRO A 57 -4.45 -3.75 -2.16
CA PRO A 57 -5.33 -3.33 -1.08
C PRO A 57 -4.59 -3.31 0.27
N GLU A 58 -5.20 -2.67 1.27
CA GLU A 58 -4.66 -2.74 2.63
C GLU A 58 -4.77 -4.16 3.19
N PRO A 59 -3.72 -4.69 3.84
CA PRO A 59 -3.71 -6.05 4.36
C PRO A 59 -4.50 -6.19 5.68
N ILE A 60 -5.70 -5.60 5.77
CA ILE A 60 -6.52 -5.56 6.99
C ILE A 60 -6.85 -6.97 7.50
N ALA A 61 -7.19 -7.90 6.60
CA ALA A 61 -7.46 -9.29 6.98
C ALA A 61 -6.25 -9.95 7.69
N ARG A 62 -5.03 -9.56 7.32
CA ARG A 62 -3.79 -10.04 7.96
C ARG A 62 -3.57 -9.39 9.33
N TRP A 63 -4.06 -8.17 9.53
CA TRP A 63 -4.03 -7.48 10.83
C TRP A 63 -5.07 -8.04 11.80
N CYS A 64 -6.24 -8.44 11.29
CA CYS A 64 -7.28 -9.09 12.08
C CYS A 64 -6.96 -10.55 12.45
N ASN A 65 -6.04 -11.20 11.72
CA ASN A 65 -5.63 -12.57 11.99
C ASN A 65 -4.13 -12.73 11.73
N VAL A 66 -3.32 -12.39 12.75
CA VAL A 66 -1.87 -12.44 12.63
C VAL A 66 -1.41 -13.89 12.51
N LYS A 67 -0.77 -14.23 11.39
CA LYS A 67 -0.18 -15.55 11.15
C LYS A 67 1.32 -15.42 10.88
N SER A 68 2.08 -16.41 11.36
CA SER A 68 3.50 -16.53 11.02
C SER A 68 3.64 -16.87 9.53
N CYS A 69 4.76 -16.49 8.92
CA CYS A 69 5.00 -16.73 7.49
C CYS A 69 5.42 -18.17 7.16
N LYS A 70 5.50 -19.07 8.15
CA LYS A 70 5.71 -20.51 7.92
C LYS A 70 4.32 -21.12 7.66
N ASP A 71 3.87 -21.58 6.50
CA ASP A 71 4.30 -21.53 5.10
C ASP A 71 3.01 -21.58 4.25
N ASP A 72 3.02 -21.07 3.01
CA ASP A 72 1.97 -21.41 2.02
C ASP A 72 1.99 -22.91 1.62
N PHE A 73 2.85 -23.74 2.24
CA PHE A 73 3.14 -25.13 1.85
C PHE A 73 3.31 -26.18 2.97
N GLU A 74 3.18 -25.87 4.25
CA GLU A 74 3.18 -26.92 5.31
C GLU A 74 1.95 -26.79 6.22
N GLU A 75 1.21 -27.89 6.36
CA GLU A 75 0.09 -28.03 7.29
C GLU A 75 0.58 -27.84 8.73
N LEU A 76 0.36 -26.64 9.25
CA LEU A 76 0.62 -26.29 10.65
C LEU A 76 -0.37 -27.05 11.54
N THR A 77 0.14 -27.67 12.61
CA THR A 77 -0.71 -28.36 13.61
C THR A 77 -1.50 -27.35 14.44
N THR A 78 -2.65 -27.79 14.96
CA THR A 78 -3.67 -27.04 15.73
C THR A 78 -3.18 -26.23 16.95
N SER A 79 -1.90 -26.31 17.31
CA SER A 79 -1.25 -25.62 18.42
C SER A 79 -0.55 -24.31 18.02
N GLN A 80 -0.32 -24.02 16.73
CA GLN A 80 0.19 -22.72 16.24
C GLN A 80 -0.94 -21.70 16.07
N LYS A 81 -1.73 -21.55 17.14
CA LYS A 81 -2.94 -20.74 17.18
C LYS A 81 -2.62 -19.27 16.91
N SER A 82 -3.39 -18.70 15.98
CA SER A 82 -3.47 -17.29 15.56
C SER A 82 -2.86 -16.29 16.55
N GLY A 83 -1.97 -15.43 16.06
CA GLY A 83 -1.37 -14.31 16.81
C GLY A 83 -2.36 -13.20 17.20
N GLY A 84 -3.66 -13.50 17.20
CA GLY A 84 -4.73 -12.60 17.60
C GLY A 84 -5.14 -11.60 16.52
N ASN A 85 -6.11 -10.77 16.89
CA ASN A 85 -6.59 -9.65 16.11
C ASN A 85 -5.85 -8.38 16.56
N LEU A 86 -4.74 -8.06 15.91
CA LEU A 86 -3.89 -6.95 16.31
C LEU A 86 -4.57 -5.59 16.07
N LEU A 87 -5.48 -5.51 15.10
CA LEU A 87 -6.29 -4.32 14.88
C LEU A 87 -7.23 -4.07 16.08
N GLN A 88 -7.93 -5.11 16.53
CA GLN A 88 -8.76 -5.05 17.73
C GLN A 88 -7.94 -4.71 18.97
N MET A 89 -6.81 -5.37 19.18
CA MET A 89 -5.91 -5.11 20.31
C MET A 89 -5.45 -3.65 20.35
N MET A 90 -5.18 -3.05 19.19
CA MET A 90 -4.82 -1.63 19.08
C MET A 90 -5.98 -0.71 19.48
N TYR A 91 -7.20 -0.96 19.00
CA TYR A 91 -8.35 -0.13 19.39
C TYR A 91 -8.79 -0.31 20.85
N GLU A 92 -8.63 -1.52 21.42
CA GLU A 92 -8.97 -1.80 22.82
C GLU A 92 -7.96 -1.22 23.81
N LYS A 93 -6.66 -1.31 23.49
CA LYS A 93 -5.58 -0.84 24.38
C LYS A 93 -4.44 -0.19 23.57
N PRO A 94 -4.65 1.04 23.06
CA PRO A 94 -3.74 1.69 22.14
C PRO A 94 -2.37 2.01 22.78
N ASP A 95 -2.33 2.38 24.06
CA ASP A 95 -1.10 2.60 24.84
C ASP A 95 -0.17 1.38 24.85
N ARG A 96 -0.72 0.16 24.76
CA ARG A 96 0.08 -1.07 24.74
C ARG A 96 0.43 -1.53 23.33
N TRP A 97 -0.47 -1.34 22.37
CA TRP A 97 -0.41 -2.04 21.09
C TRP A 97 -0.14 -1.14 19.88
N SER A 98 -0.13 0.19 20.04
CA SER A 98 0.12 1.13 18.92
C SER A 98 1.45 0.87 18.24
N PHE A 99 2.56 0.80 18.98
CA PHE A 99 3.87 0.54 18.41
C PHE A 99 3.93 -0.80 17.65
N THR A 100 3.34 -1.85 18.23
CA THR A 100 3.32 -3.19 17.63
C THR A 100 2.47 -3.20 16.35
N PHE A 101 1.29 -2.60 16.39
CA PHE A 101 0.38 -2.51 15.26
C PHE A 101 0.98 -1.67 14.13
N GLN A 102 1.49 -0.46 14.41
CA GLN A 102 2.04 0.42 13.38
C GLN A 102 3.26 -0.19 12.69
N SER A 103 4.13 -0.87 13.45
CA SER A 103 5.29 -1.58 12.90
C SER A 103 4.86 -2.73 11.98
N TYR A 104 3.88 -3.55 12.41
CA TYR A 104 3.39 -4.66 11.61
C TYR A 104 2.59 -4.21 10.38
N ALA A 105 1.76 -3.17 10.52
CA ALA A 105 0.97 -2.59 9.45
C ALA A 105 1.88 -2.11 8.32
N CYS A 106 2.88 -1.27 8.65
CA CYS A 106 3.84 -0.76 7.67
C CYS A 106 4.67 -1.89 7.03
N LEU A 107 5.18 -2.85 7.83
CA LEU A 107 5.93 -4.00 7.29
C LEU A 107 5.09 -4.83 6.31
N SER A 108 3.87 -5.16 6.69
CA SER A 108 2.97 -5.97 5.85
C SER A 108 2.59 -5.25 4.56
N ARG A 109 2.44 -3.92 4.61
CA ARG A 109 2.20 -3.07 3.44
C ARG A 109 3.39 -3.08 2.49
N ILE A 110 4.60 -2.82 3.01
CA ILE A 110 5.84 -2.86 2.21
C ILE A 110 5.98 -4.21 1.50
N ARG A 111 5.76 -5.32 2.22
CA ARG A 111 5.82 -6.67 1.63
C ARG A 111 4.77 -6.88 0.54
N ALA A 112 3.55 -6.41 0.73
CA ALA A 112 2.49 -6.53 -0.27
C ALA A 112 2.78 -5.70 -1.52
N GLN A 113 3.25 -4.46 -1.34
CA GLN A 113 3.59 -3.55 -2.44
C GLN A 113 4.79 -4.08 -3.25
N LEU A 114 5.85 -4.54 -2.58
CA LEU A 114 7.02 -5.14 -3.25
C LEU A 114 6.66 -6.43 -4.02
N LYS A 115 5.74 -7.26 -3.49
CA LYS A 115 5.30 -8.49 -4.18
C LYS A 115 4.47 -8.21 -5.44
N ALA A 116 3.78 -7.07 -5.50
CA ALA A 116 2.89 -6.74 -6.61
C ALA A 116 3.64 -6.40 -7.93
N PHE A 117 4.96 -6.18 -7.88
CA PHE A 117 5.77 -5.92 -9.07
C PHE A 117 6.05 -7.22 -9.84
N GLY A 118 5.08 -7.70 -10.63
CA GLY A 118 5.26 -8.92 -11.42
C GLY A 118 4.22 -9.16 -12.54
N GLY A 119 4.57 -10.07 -13.45
CA GLY A 119 3.70 -10.66 -14.47
C GLY A 119 2.92 -9.65 -15.30
N LYS A 120 1.61 -9.53 -15.00
CA LYS A 120 0.61 -8.76 -15.75
C LYS A 120 0.99 -7.29 -15.98
N LEU A 121 1.58 -6.63 -14.99
CA LEU A 121 1.95 -5.21 -15.10
C LEU A 121 3.17 -4.98 -16.00
N LYS A 122 4.00 -6.00 -16.25
CA LYS A 122 5.19 -5.88 -17.12
C LYS A 122 4.86 -6.00 -18.60
N GLU A 123 3.72 -6.62 -18.93
CA GLU A 123 3.28 -6.87 -20.30
C GLU A 123 2.26 -5.83 -20.77
N ALA A 124 1.71 -5.03 -19.86
CA ALA A 124 0.74 -3.97 -20.13
C ALA A 124 1.35 -2.78 -20.88
N GLU A 125 0.55 -2.11 -21.72
CA GLU A 125 1.01 -0.95 -22.49
C GLU A 125 1.11 0.29 -21.58
N ASN A 126 0.12 0.49 -20.71
CA ASN A 126 0.07 1.62 -19.77
C ASN A 126 -0.20 1.17 -18.32
N PRO A 127 0.76 0.47 -17.69
CA PRO A 127 0.57 -0.11 -16.37
C PRO A 127 0.47 0.97 -15.28
N VAL A 128 -0.57 0.86 -14.47
CA VAL A 128 -0.76 1.66 -13.26
C VAL A 128 -1.02 0.74 -12.08
N LEU A 129 -0.22 0.90 -11.04
CA LEU A 129 -0.36 0.20 -9.77
C LEU A 129 -0.89 1.17 -8.72
N PHE A 130 -2.10 0.90 -8.25
CA PHE A 130 -2.71 1.68 -7.19
C PHE A 130 -2.43 1.05 -5.82
N PHE A 131 -2.06 1.87 -4.85
CA PHE A 131 -1.90 1.45 -3.47
C PHE A 131 -3.05 2.00 -2.65
N GLU A 132 -3.74 1.14 -1.92
CA GLU A 132 -4.67 1.61 -0.89
C GLU A 132 -3.85 2.05 0.33
N ARG A 133 -3.62 3.36 0.45
CA ARG A 133 -2.66 4.02 1.34
C ARG A 133 -1.18 3.71 1.05
N SER A 134 -0.29 4.49 1.67
CA SER A 134 1.16 4.41 1.52
C SER A 134 1.89 4.34 2.87
N VAL A 135 3.18 3.98 2.84
CA VAL A 135 4.08 4.05 3.99
C VAL A 135 4.13 5.44 4.61
N TYR A 136 3.95 6.49 3.80
CA TYR A 136 3.87 7.87 4.29
C TYR A 136 2.66 8.09 5.19
N SER A 137 1.49 7.57 4.81
CA SER A 137 0.30 7.68 5.65
C SER A 137 0.42 6.89 6.95
N ASP A 138 1.09 5.72 6.92
CA ASP A 138 1.34 4.93 8.12
C ASP A 138 2.15 5.76 9.14
N ARG A 139 3.25 6.42 8.72
CA ARG A 139 4.07 7.24 9.62
C ARG A 139 3.45 8.59 9.98
N TYR A 140 3.11 9.40 8.98
CA TYR A 140 2.80 10.82 9.17
C TYR A 140 1.34 11.08 9.54
N ILE A 141 0.43 10.13 9.30
CA ILE A 141 -0.96 10.22 9.75
C ILE A 141 -1.18 9.33 10.97
N PHE A 142 -1.06 8.01 10.84
CA PHE A 142 -1.51 7.09 11.88
C PHE A 142 -0.56 7.01 13.06
N ALA A 143 0.72 6.69 12.83
CA ALA A 143 1.70 6.56 13.90
C ALA A 143 1.95 7.92 14.59
N SER A 144 2.13 9.01 13.84
CA SER A 144 2.25 10.36 14.40
C SER A 144 1.03 10.74 15.26
N ASN A 145 -0.19 10.42 14.84
CA ASN A 145 -1.39 10.68 15.66
C ASN A 145 -1.40 9.87 16.96
N LEU A 146 -0.98 8.61 16.92
CA LEU A 146 -0.92 7.76 18.12
C LEU A 146 0.17 8.23 19.09
N TYR A 147 1.32 8.70 18.58
CA TYR A 147 2.34 9.33 19.42
C TYR A 147 1.85 10.62 20.07
N GLU A 148 1.22 11.52 19.31
CA GLU A 148 0.64 12.77 19.83
C GLU A 148 -0.51 12.53 20.83
N ALA A 149 -1.15 11.37 20.76
CA ALA A 149 -2.17 10.93 21.70
C ALA A 149 -1.59 10.12 22.88
N GLU A 150 -0.27 10.17 23.12
CA GLU A 150 0.45 9.48 24.20
C GLU A 150 0.27 7.94 24.18
N CYS A 151 -0.15 7.38 23.03
CA CYS A 151 -0.30 5.94 22.84
C CYS A 151 1.01 5.26 22.40
N MET A 152 2.06 6.03 22.15
CA MET A 152 3.44 5.57 22.00
C MET A 152 4.35 6.47 22.85
N SER A 153 5.26 5.87 23.60
CA SER A 153 6.30 6.59 24.32
C SER A 153 7.32 7.24 23.37
N GLU A 154 8.10 8.20 23.87
CA GLU A 154 9.23 8.80 23.14
C GLU A 154 10.19 7.75 22.57
N THR A 155 10.47 6.72 23.35
CA THR A 155 11.34 5.60 22.94
C THR A 155 10.73 4.83 21.78
N GLU A 156 9.45 4.45 21.87
CA GLU A 156 8.76 3.73 20.80
C GLU A 156 8.64 4.58 19.53
N TRP A 157 8.35 5.87 19.66
CA TRP A 157 8.28 6.78 18.53
C TRP A 157 9.64 6.96 17.85
N THR A 158 10.72 7.10 18.64
CA THR A 158 12.09 7.19 18.09
C THR A 158 12.47 5.92 17.35
N ILE A 159 12.22 4.74 17.93
CA ILE A 159 12.49 3.45 17.29
C ILE A 159 11.67 3.28 16.00
N TYR A 160 10.37 3.63 16.02
CA TYR A 160 9.51 3.50 14.86
C TYR A 160 9.99 4.40 13.71
N GLN A 161 10.42 5.64 14.01
CA GLN A 161 10.95 6.55 13.01
C GLN A 161 12.25 6.06 12.39
N ASP A 162 13.22 5.64 13.22
CA ASP A 162 14.50 5.10 12.76
C ASP A 162 14.29 3.85 11.88
N TRP A 163 13.45 2.92 12.34
CA TRP A 163 13.08 1.75 11.56
C TRP A 163 12.42 2.12 10.23
N HIS A 164 11.47 3.06 10.22
CA HIS A 164 10.79 3.49 9.01
C HIS A 164 11.73 4.21 8.04
N GLU A 165 12.67 5.02 8.53
CA GLU A 165 13.70 5.69 7.72
C GLU A 165 14.63 4.68 7.07
N TRP A 166 15.09 3.69 7.83
CA TRP A 166 15.89 2.60 7.29
C TRP A 166 15.13 1.80 6.22
N MET A 167 13.87 1.43 6.48
CA MET A 167 13.04 0.73 5.50
C MET A 167 12.85 1.54 4.21
N ASN A 168 12.61 2.85 4.31
CA ASN A 168 12.51 3.72 3.14
C ASN A 168 13.85 3.91 2.43
N ALA A 169 14.97 3.91 3.13
CA ALA A 169 16.28 3.96 2.48
C ALA A 169 16.57 2.69 1.66
N GLN A 170 16.12 1.52 2.14
CA GLN A 170 16.31 0.25 1.44
C GLN A 170 15.32 0.01 0.30
N PHE A 171 14.04 0.34 0.49
CA PHE A 171 12.95 -0.02 -0.43
C PHE A 171 12.24 1.18 -1.06
N GLY A 172 12.58 2.41 -0.68
CA GLY A 172 11.86 3.62 -1.09
C GLY A 172 11.92 3.89 -2.58
N ALA A 173 13.02 3.54 -3.27
CA ALA A 173 13.11 3.68 -4.72
C ALA A 173 12.05 2.82 -5.45
N ASP A 174 11.79 1.62 -4.95
CA ASP A 174 10.78 0.70 -5.49
C ASP A 174 9.34 1.11 -5.10
N LEU A 175 9.18 1.86 -4.01
CA LEU A 175 7.88 2.30 -3.48
C LEU A 175 7.54 3.76 -3.76
N GLU A 176 8.43 4.51 -4.42
CA GLU A 176 8.24 5.92 -4.75
C GLU A 176 6.94 6.14 -5.55
N LEU A 177 6.15 7.12 -5.15
CA LEU A 177 4.86 7.40 -5.78
C LEU A 177 5.01 8.39 -6.93
N ASP A 178 4.41 8.08 -8.08
CA ASP A 178 4.26 9.00 -9.20
C ASP A 178 3.05 9.94 -9.00
N GLY A 179 2.16 9.64 -8.05
CA GLY A 179 1.02 10.48 -7.71
C GLY A 179 0.23 10.02 -6.49
N ILE A 180 -0.63 10.91 -6.00
CA ILE A 180 -1.54 10.66 -4.86
C ILE A 180 -2.95 11.10 -5.24
N ILE A 181 -3.93 10.24 -4.99
CA ILE A 181 -5.36 10.54 -5.07
C ILE A 181 -5.89 10.64 -3.64
N TYR A 182 -6.37 11.82 -3.26
CA TYR A 182 -6.95 12.04 -1.93
C TYR A 182 -8.48 11.94 -1.98
N LEU A 183 -9.05 10.88 -1.38
CA LEU A 183 -10.48 10.74 -1.18
C LEU A 183 -10.91 11.54 0.06
N ARG A 184 -11.20 12.82 -0.16
CA ARG A 184 -11.64 13.75 0.88
C ARG A 184 -13.11 13.47 1.26
N ALA A 185 -13.33 13.21 2.54
CA ALA A 185 -14.65 13.04 3.13
C ALA A 185 -14.68 13.63 4.55
N ASP A 186 -15.82 14.21 4.91
CA ASP A 186 -16.04 14.79 6.24
C ASP A 186 -16.01 13.69 7.32
N PRO A 187 -15.47 13.95 8.52
CA PRO A 187 -15.45 12.98 9.62
C PRO A 187 -16.81 12.35 9.92
N GLU A 188 -17.89 13.13 9.87
CA GLU A 188 -19.28 12.65 10.04
C GLU A 188 -19.67 11.60 9.00
N LYS A 189 -19.33 11.84 7.72
CA LYS A 189 -19.59 10.88 6.64
C LYS A 189 -18.75 9.62 6.83
N CYS A 190 -17.50 9.76 7.26
CA CYS A 190 -16.65 8.64 7.60
C CYS A 190 -17.28 7.81 8.73
N LEU A 191 -17.68 8.43 9.84
CA LEU A 191 -18.29 7.75 10.99
C LEU A 191 -19.57 6.99 10.59
N ASN A 192 -20.46 7.63 9.83
CA ASN A 192 -21.67 6.97 9.31
C ASN A 192 -21.35 5.74 8.45
N ARG A 193 -20.28 5.80 7.64
CA ARG A 193 -19.80 4.67 6.86
C ARG A 193 -19.12 3.59 7.71
N ILE A 194 -18.51 3.95 8.84
CA ILE A 194 -17.98 2.98 9.82
C ILE A 194 -19.12 2.13 10.39
N TYR A 195 -20.21 2.77 10.81
CA TYR A 195 -21.40 2.06 11.29
C TYR A 195 -22.03 1.21 10.18
N SER A 196 -22.16 1.78 8.97
CA SER A 196 -22.77 1.06 7.84
C SER A 196 -21.97 -0.18 7.40
N ARG A 197 -20.63 -0.16 7.46
CA ARG A 197 -19.81 -1.33 7.09
C ARG A 197 -19.74 -2.41 8.17
N GLY A 198 -20.11 -2.10 9.42
CA GLY A 198 -20.26 -3.07 10.49
C GLY A 198 -19.01 -3.85 10.92
N ARG A 199 -17.80 -3.33 10.70
CA ARG A 199 -16.58 -3.98 11.22
C ARG A 199 -16.52 -3.81 12.74
N GLU A 200 -16.51 -4.92 13.48
CA GLU A 200 -16.62 -4.95 14.95
C GLU A 200 -15.52 -4.12 15.63
N GLU A 201 -14.28 -4.25 15.15
CA GLU A 201 -13.10 -3.60 15.72
C GLU A 201 -13.15 -2.07 15.62
N GLU A 202 -13.96 -1.53 14.72
CA GLU A 202 -13.99 -0.09 14.40
C GLU A 202 -15.26 0.60 14.95
N GLN A 203 -16.21 -0.14 15.54
CA GLN A 203 -17.46 0.44 16.06
C GLN A 203 -17.24 1.39 17.24
N GLY A 204 -16.14 1.22 17.97
CA GLY A 204 -15.77 2.05 19.12
C GLY A 204 -14.96 3.31 18.78
N ILE A 205 -14.69 3.57 17.49
CA ILE A 205 -13.87 4.73 17.10
C ILE A 205 -14.62 6.05 17.39
N PRO A 206 -14.06 6.94 18.21
CA PRO A 206 -14.72 8.21 18.53
C PRO A 206 -14.58 9.21 17.38
N MET A 207 -15.53 10.15 17.28
CA MET A 207 -15.50 11.23 16.29
C MET A 207 -14.19 12.04 16.35
N GLU A 208 -13.73 12.38 17.56
CA GLU A 208 -12.51 13.16 17.78
C GLU A 208 -11.29 12.50 17.12
N TYR A 209 -11.21 11.17 17.13
CA TYR A 209 -10.14 10.45 16.45
C TYR A 209 -10.21 10.65 14.93
N LEU A 210 -11.40 10.58 14.33
CA LEU A 210 -11.59 10.83 12.90
C LEU A 210 -11.29 12.28 12.51
N GLU A 211 -11.63 13.25 13.37
CA GLU A 211 -11.32 14.66 13.17
C GLU A 211 -9.80 14.92 13.17
N LYS A 212 -9.07 14.34 14.13
CA LYS A 212 -7.60 14.42 14.16
C LYS A 212 -6.97 13.84 12.90
N LEU A 213 -7.41 12.65 12.48
CA LEU A 213 -6.95 12.05 11.22
C LEU A 213 -7.31 12.93 10.02
N HIS A 214 -8.51 13.50 9.97
CA HIS A 214 -8.93 14.40 8.90
C HIS A 214 -8.02 15.63 8.82
N TYR A 215 -7.75 16.29 9.95
CA TYR A 215 -6.86 17.45 10.01
C TYR A 215 -5.44 17.13 9.50
N LYS A 216 -4.89 15.96 9.85
CA LYS A 216 -3.58 15.52 9.34
C LYS A 216 -3.61 15.28 7.82
N HIS A 217 -4.66 14.66 7.30
CA HIS A 217 -4.79 14.48 5.84
C HIS A 217 -4.93 15.82 5.11
N GLU A 218 -5.73 16.75 5.63
CA GLU A 218 -5.87 18.10 5.07
C GLU A 218 -4.54 18.85 5.09
N SER A 219 -3.81 18.80 6.20
CA SER A 219 -2.49 19.43 6.34
C SER A 219 -1.46 18.84 5.38
N TRP A 220 -1.52 17.53 5.14
CA TRP A 220 -0.62 16.83 4.22
C TRP A 220 -0.95 17.09 2.75
N LEU A 221 -2.18 16.79 2.34
CA LEU A 221 -2.56 16.60 0.94
C LEU A 221 -3.26 17.80 0.33
N HIS A 222 -3.91 18.64 1.15
CA HIS A 222 -4.63 19.82 0.67
C HIS A 222 -3.83 21.11 0.89
N ASN A 223 -3.46 21.39 2.14
CA ASN A 223 -2.77 22.63 2.52
C ASN A 223 -1.26 22.55 2.31
N ARG A 224 -0.70 21.34 2.16
CA ARG A 224 0.75 21.07 2.00
C ARG A 224 1.61 21.73 3.08
N THR A 225 1.08 21.85 4.29
CA THR A 225 1.75 22.46 5.44
C THR A 225 2.67 21.46 6.14
N MET A 226 2.45 20.16 5.97
CA MET A 226 3.38 19.13 6.45
C MET A 226 4.58 19.01 5.50
N ARG A 227 5.78 19.31 6.00
CA ARG A 227 7.03 18.96 5.32
C ARG A 227 7.29 17.47 5.53
N LEU A 228 7.03 16.65 4.52
CA LEU A 228 7.59 15.29 4.46
C LEU A 228 9.11 15.42 4.39
N VAL A 229 9.83 14.99 5.44
CA VAL A 229 11.29 15.12 5.52
C VAL A 229 12.02 14.21 4.51
N ALA A 230 11.30 13.31 3.83
CA ALA A 230 11.82 12.52 2.73
C ALA A 230 10.94 12.72 1.50
N LEU A 231 11.21 13.78 0.74
CA LEU A 231 10.96 13.93 -0.69
C LEU A 231 11.44 15.35 -1.04
N ILE A 232 12.35 15.46 -2.01
CA ILE A 232 13.09 16.66 -2.40
C ILE A 232 14.34 16.87 -1.52
N HIS A 233 15.48 16.32 -1.93
CA HIS A 233 16.69 17.08 -2.26
C HIS A 233 17.64 16.19 -3.09
N SER A 234 17.95 16.71 -4.28
CA SER A 234 18.99 16.37 -5.27
C SER A 234 19.04 14.97 -5.86
#